data_AF-A0A7S2DS36-F1
#
_entry.id   AF-A0A7S2DS36-F1
#
_cell.length_a   1.000
_cell.length_b   1.000
_cell.length_c   1.000
_cell.angle_alpha   90.00
_cell.angle_beta   90.00
_cell.angle_gamma   90.00
#
_symmetry.space_group_name_H-M   'P 1'
#
loop_
_entity.id
_entity.type
_entity.pdbx_description
1 polymer ?
#
loop_
_entity_poly.entity_id
_entity_poly.type
_entity_poly.pdbx_seq_one_letter_code
_entity_poly.pdbx_strand_id
1 'polypeptide(L)'
;GQIALPLREPSASADTPTEAAVHPASANSCLNGGDWLSPYVTMHDVCFTTKLYARSTSPVPPLAPLIFCGQELSLSESASDSHTIATLDGWLRIKVPAEVAPMLIALRQRMERLVSRIIERAAATGRPRPRAATHARAEEQRKEIAALAALTRAILTLLNDARVEPLPLPPKPRKPLLQPKRGKAKRKRRKRKGPAAADN
;
A
#
# COMPACT_ATOMS: atom_id res chain seq x y z
N GLY A 1 -10.12 -17.16 14.76
CA GLY A 1 -8.85 -16.48 15.07
C GLY A 1 -8.90 -15.07 14.53
N GLN A 2 -8.31 -14.10 15.21
CA GLN A 2 -8.27 -12.70 14.74
C GLN A 2 -7.42 -12.58 13.47
N ILE A 3 -7.91 -11.87 12.46
CA ILE A 3 -7.20 -11.71 11.18
C ILE A 3 -5.95 -10.84 11.36
N ALA A 4 -4.90 -11.24 10.65
CA ALA A 4 -3.70 -10.46 10.42
C ALA A 4 -3.87 -9.61 9.16
N LEU A 5 -3.76 -8.30 9.30
CA LEU A 5 -3.78 -7.31 8.23
C LEU A 5 -2.34 -6.88 7.91
N PRO A 6 -1.80 -7.19 6.73
CA PRO A 6 -0.52 -6.65 6.31
C PRO A 6 -0.65 -5.16 6.01
N LEU A 7 0.02 -4.34 6.80
CA LEU A 7 0.04 -2.89 6.69
C LEU A 7 1.34 -2.42 6.03
N ARG A 8 1.25 -1.53 5.04
CA ARG A 8 2.41 -0.77 4.58
C ARG A 8 2.53 0.51 5.38
N GLU A 9 3.71 0.76 5.95
CA GLU A 9 3.99 2.04 6.59
C GLU A 9 4.07 3.17 5.54
N PRO A 10 3.55 4.38 5.84
CA PRO A 10 3.55 5.50 4.90
C PRO A 10 4.97 5.98 4.53
N SER A 11 5.95 5.76 5.41
CA SER A 11 7.36 6.02 5.10
C SER A 11 7.85 4.94 4.14
N ALA A 12 7.92 5.30 2.86
CA ALA A 12 8.20 4.47 1.69
C ALA A 12 9.51 3.63 1.69
N SER A 13 10.23 3.51 2.80
CA SER A 13 11.48 2.75 2.91
C SER A 13 11.33 1.31 3.41
N ALA A 14 10.15 0.92 3.92
CA ALA A 14 9.89 -0.45 4.35
C ALA A 14 9.23 -1.26 3.23
N ASP A 15 10.03 -2.03 2.48
CA ASP A 15 9.54 -2.99 1.48
C ASP A 15 8.69 -4.11 2.09
N THR A 16 8.78 -4.29 3.42
CA THR A 16 8.08 -5.36 4.14
C THR A 16 6.88 -4.83 4.90
N PRO A 17 5.66 -5.33 4.62
CA PRO A 17 4.48 -4.96 5.39
C PRO A 17 4.59 -5.44 6.85
N THR A 18 4.10 -4.61 7.77
CA THR A 18 3.98 -4.88 9.19
C THR A 18 2.63 -5.53 9.48
N GLU A 19 2.62 -6.56 10.31
CA GLU A 19 1.38 -7.26 10.66
C GLU A 19 0.59 -6.46 11.71
N ALA A 20 -0.67 -6.15 11.41
CA ALA A 20 -1.61 -5.50 12.32
C ALA A 20 -2.83 -6.40 12.58
N ALA A 21 -3.46 -6.25 13.73
CA ALA A 21 -4.77 -6.86 13.99
C ALA A 21 -5.88 -5.80 13.93
N VAL A 22 -7.12 -6.22 13.70
CA VAL A 22 -8.28 -5.30 13.85
C VAL A 22 -8.48 -5.01 15.33
N HIS A 23 -8.58 -3.73 15.71
CA HIS A 23 -8.79 -3.33 17.09
C HIS A 23 -10.13 -3.89 17.62
N PRO A 24 -10.22 -4.37 18.88
CA PRO A 24 -11.45 -4.94 19.43
C PRO A 24 -12.66 -3.99 19.41
N ALA A 25 -12.42 -2.67 19.53
CA ALA A 25 -13.46 -1.64 19.45
C ALA A 25 -13.87 -1.26 18.02
N SER A 26 -13.25 -1.85 16.98
CA SER A 26 -13.66 -1.63 15.60
C SER A 26 -14.99 -2.33 15.33
N ALA A 27 -15.84 -1.75 14.48
CA ALA A 27 -17.08 -2.41 14.04
C ALA A 27 -16.81 -3.75 13.33
N ASN A 28 -15.62 -3.90 12.74
CA ASN A 28 -15.21 -5.12 12.03
C ASN A 28 -14.43 -6.11 12.92
N SER A 29 -14.35 -5.89 14.23
CA SER A 29 -13.54 -6.72 15.14
C SER A 29 -14.02 -8.16 15.24
N CYS A 30 -15.31 -8.40 14.98
CA CYS A 30 -15.94 -9.71 14.97
C CYS A 30 -15.81 -10.46 13.64
N LEU A 31 -15.43 -9.78 12.54
CA LEU A 31 -15.34 -10.40 11.23
C LEU A 31 -14.10 -11.30 11.14
N ASN A 32 -14.31 -12.55 10.72
CA ASN A 32 -13.21 -13.45 10.36
C ASN A 32 -12.90 -13.33 8.85
N GLY A 33 -11.74 -13.84 8.40
CA GLY A 33 -11.19 -13.52 7.07
C GLY A 33 -12.12 -13.81 5.88
N GLY A 34 -13.12 -14.69 6.05
CA GLY A 34 -14.12 -14.99 5.03
C GLY A 34 -15.36 -14.08 5.08
N ASP A 35 -15.60 -13.38 6.18
CA ASP A 35 -16.79 -12.53 6.38
C ASP A 35 -16.59 -11.11 5.81
N TRP A 36 -15.38 -10.79 5.32
CA TRP A 36 -15.10 -9.49 4.73
C TRP A 36 -15.68 -9.40 3.32
N LEU A 37 -16.39 -8.30 3.06
CA LEU A 37 -16.91 -7.99 1.72
C LEU A 37 -15.81 -7.76 0.67
N SER A 38 -14.58 -7.52 1.12
CA SER A 38 -13.42 -7.33 0.27
C SER A 38 -12.14 -7.84 0.94
N PRO A 39 -11.19 -8.38 0.17
CA PRO A 39 -9.86 -8.73 0.70
C PRO A 39 -9.01 -7.52 1.09
N TYR A 40 -9.43 -6.29 0.75
CA TYR A 40 -8.69 -5.07 1.06
C TYR A 40 -9.52 -4.11 1.91
N VAL A 41 -8.80 -3.41 2.78
CA VAL A 41 -9.38 -2.47 3.74
C VAL A 41 -8.55 -1.20 3.75
N THR A 42 -9.21 -0.06 3.86
CA THR A 42 -8.56 1.19 4.27
C THR A 42 -8.69 1.33 5.77
N MET A 43 -7.78 2.11 6.35
CA MET A 43 -7.82 2.46 7.75
C MET A 43 -7.43 3.91 7.95
N HIS A 44 -8.00 4.51 8.99
CA HIS A 44 -7.74 5.90 9.34
C HIS A 44 -6.58 6.02 10.32
N ASP A 45 -6.54 5.13 11.32
CA ASP A 45 -5.60 5.20 12.43
C ASP A 45 -5.13 3.82 12.89
N VAL A 46 -3.86 3.80 13.31
CA VAL A 46 -3.21 2.64 13.92
C VAL A 46 -2.74 3.00 15.33
N CYS A 47 -2.86 2.06 16.26
CA CYS A 47 -2.30 2.22 17.59
C CYS A 47 -1.46 1.00 17.98
N PHE A 48 -0.33 1.26 18.63
CA PHE A 48 0.49 0.22 19.22
C PHE A 48 0.18 0.12 20.72
N THR A 49 -0.19 -1.07 21.18
CA THR A 49 -0.29 -1.38 22.61
C THR A 49 0.58 -2.59 22.92
N THR A 50 0.00 -3.79 22.92
CA THR A 50 0.72 -5.07 23.00
C THR A 50 1.15 -5.57 21.61
N LYS A 51 0.36 -5.23 20.59
CA LYS A 51 0.64 -5.41 19.17
C LYS A 51 0.05 -4.23 18.40
N LEU A 52 0.33 -4.17 17.10
CA LEU A 52 -0.22 -3.13 16.24
C LEU A 52 -1.69 -3.42 15.95
N TYR A 53 -2.54 -2.42 16.12
CA TYR A 53 -3.98 -2.52 15.85
C TYR A 53 -4.45 -1.43 14.88
N ALA A 54 -5.25 -1.82 13.89
CA ALA A 54 -6.03 -0.90 13.06
C ALA A 54 -7.37 -0.60 13.75
N ARG A 55 -7.61 0.66 14.14
CA ARG A 55 -8.78 1.05 14.95
C ARG A 55 -10.05 1.13 14.13
N SER A 56 -9.99 1.89 13.04
CA SER A 56 -11.11 2.03 12.10
C SER A 56 -10.72 1.39 10.79
N THR A 57 -11.49 0.40 10.35
CA THR A 57 -11.27 -0.30 9.08
C THR A 57 -12.51 -0.19 8.21
N SER A 58 -12.33 0.00 6.91
CA SER A 58 -13.42 0.04 5.93
C SER A 58 -13.04 -0.83 4.74
N PRO A 59 -13.82 -1.88 4.40
CA PRO A 59 -13.61 -2.64 3.19
C PRO A 59 -13.63 -1.72 1.96
N VAL A 60 -12.73 -1.94 1.00
CA VAL A 60 -12.68 -1.17 -0.25
C VAL A 60 -12.80 -2.07 -1.46
N PRO A 61 -13.39 -1.62 -2.58
CA PRO A 61 -13.51 -2.43 -3.78
C PRO A 61 -12.15 -3.00 -4.24
N PRO A 62 -12.09 -4.22 -4.79
CA PRO A 62 -10.82 -4.91 -4.94
C PRO A 62 -9.78 -4.24 -5.86
N LEU A 63 -10.26 -3.49 -6.87
CA LEU A 63 -9.41 -2.72 -7.77
C LEU A 63 -9.12 -1.30 -7.28
N ALA A 64 -9.78 -0.83 -6.21
CA ALA A 64 -9.59 0.52 -5.71
C ALA A 64 -8.13 0.82 -5.30
N PRO A 65 -7.40 -0.09 -4.61
CA PRO A 65 -5.98 0.13 -4.31
C PRO A 65 -5.14 0.37 -5.58
N LEU A 66 -5.42 -0.37 -6.66
CA LEU A 66 -4.69 -0.23 -7.92
C LEU A 66 -5.01 1.06 -8.67
N ILE A 67 -6.07 1.79 -8.34
CA ILE A 67 -6.42 3.05 -9.03
C ILE A 67 -6.02 4.25 -8.18
N PHE A 68 -6.26 4.19 -6.87
CA PHE A 68 -6.20 5.36 -5.98
C PHE A 68 -4.98 5.41 -5.07
N CYS A 69 -4.25 4.31 -4.92
CA CYS A 69 -3.18 4.20 -3.93
C CYS A 69 -1.79 4.05 -4.59
N GLY A 70 -0.76 4.23 -3.78
CA GLY A 70 0.63 4.00 -4.16
C GLY A 70 1.17 4.96 -5.22
N GLN A 71 2.40 4.72 -5.64
CA GLN A 71 3.13 5.53 -6.61
C GLN A 71 3.29 4.77 -7.92
N GLU A 72 3.76 3.52 -7.85
CA GLU A 72 4.12 2.72 -9.00
C GLU A 72 3.19 1.52 -9.17
N LEU A 73 2.63 1.38 -10.38
CA LEU A 73 1.86 0.20 -10.78
C LEU A 73 2.59 -0.49 -11.93
N SER A 74 3.08 -1.72 -11.69
CA SER A 74 3.70 -2.56 -12.72
C SER A 74 2.77 -3.72 -13.09
N LEU A 75 2.82 -4.10 -14.37
CA LEU A 75 2.07 -5.22 -14.92
C LEU A 75 3.06 -6.30 -15.36
N SER A 76 2.75 -7.55 -15.03
CA SER A 76 3.53 -8.71 -15.47
C SER A 76 2.59 -9.81 -15.97
N GLU A 77 3.02 -10.53 -17.00
CA GLU A 77 2.25 -11.65 -17.54
C GLU A 77 2.09 -12.73 -16.46
N SER A 78 0.87 -13.26 -16.33
CA SER A 78 0.64 -14.46 -15.54
C SER A 78 0.97 -15.68 -16.40
N ALA A 79 1.29 -16.81 -15.78
CA ALA A 79 1.48 -18.08 -16.50
C ALA A 79 0.19 -18.57 -17.21
N SER A 80 -0.95 -17.90 -17.00
CA SER A 80 -2.21 -18.12 -17.71
C SER A 80 -2.51 -16.95 -18.64
N ASP A 81 -2.80 -17.25 -19.91
CA ASP A 81 -3.01 -16.26 -20.97
C ASP A 81 -4.18 -15.27 -20.73
N SER A 82 -5.10 -15.58 -19.82
CA SER A 82 -6.28 -14.75 -19.53
C SER A 82 -6.08 -13.70 -18.44
N HIS A 83 -4.93 -13.69 -17.75
CA HIS A 83 -4.71 -12.84 -16.59
C HIS A 83 -3.35 -12.16 -16.58
N THR A 84 -3.33 -10.99 -15.95
CA THR A 84 -2.12 -10.20 -15.68
C THR A 84 -1.96 -10.04 -14.18
N ILE A 85 -0.73 -10.02 -13.71
CA ILE A 85 -0.40 -9.71 -12.32
C ILE A 85 -0.09 -8.22 -12.23
N ALA A 86 -0.99 -7.48 -11.60
CA ALA A 86 -0.80 -6.08 -11.26
C ALA A 86 -0.09 -5.98 -9.90
N THR A 87 1.04 -5.28 -9.86
CA THR A 87 1.84 -5.09 -8.64
C THR A 87 1.91 -3.61 -8.30
N LEU A 88 1.36 -3.24 -7.14
CA LEU A 88 1.40 -1.88 -6.62
C LEU A 88 2.56 -1.74 -5.63
N ASP A 89 3.43 -0.76 -5.89
CA ASP A 89 4.61 -0.41 -5.08
C ASP A 89 5.47 -1.62 -4.70
N GLY A 90 5.61 -2.59 -5.62
CA GLY A 90 6.43 -3.79 -5.41
C GLY A 90 5.89 -4.82 -4.40
N TRP A 91 4.77 -4.56 -3.71
CA TRP A 91 4.32 -5.41 -2.59
C TRP A 91 2.90 -5.96 -2.76
N LEU A 92 1.93 -5.13 -3.14
CA LEU A 92 0.54 -5.53 -3.26
C LEU A 92 0.31 -6.12 -4.65
N ARG A 93 0.09 -7.44 -4.70
CA ARG A 93 -0.05 -8.20 -5.95
C ARG A 93 -1.49 -8.67 -6.11
N ILE A 94 -2.07 -8.36 -7.25
CA ILE A 94 -3.46 -8.69 -7.58
C ILE A 94 -3.48 -9.32 -8.96
N LYS A 95 -4.11 -10.50 -9.07
CA LYS A 95 -4.38 -11.10 -10.37
C LYS A 95 -5.65 -10.46 -10.94
N VAL A 96 -5.51 -9.85 -12.11
CA VAL A 96 -6.58 -9.15 -12.82
C VAL A 96 -6.77 -9.74 -14.22
N PRO A 97 -7.97 -9.68 -14.81
CA PRO A 97 -8.16 -10.05 -16.22
C PRO A 97 -7.24 -9.24 -17.13
N ALA A 98 -6.65 -9.89 -18.15
CA ALA A 98 -5.69 -9.23 -19.05
C ALA A 98 -6.30 -8.00 -19.77
N GLU A 99 -7.60 -8.07 -20.09
CA GLU A 99 -8.37 -6.97 -20.69
C GLU A 99 -8.50 -5.75 -19.77
N VAL A 100 -8.49 -5.96 -18.46
CA VAL A 100 -8.63 -4.91 -17.44
C VAL A 100 -7.32 -4.20 -17.15
N ALA A 101 -6.20 -4.90 -17.26
CA ALA A 101 -4.87 -4.37 -16.94
C ALA A 101 -4.51 -3.05 -17.66
N PRO A 102 -4.70 -2.89 -18.99
CA PRO A 102 -4.43 -1.61 -19.65
C PRO A 102 -5.39 -0.49 -19.23
N MET A 103 -6.64 -0.83 -18.86
CA MET A 103 -7.61 0.14 -18.36
C MET A 103 -7.16 0.75 -17.03
N LEU A 104 -6.56 -0.03 -16.13
CA LEU A 104 -6.04 0.47 -14.86
C LEU A 104 -4.96 1.56 -15.05
N ILE A 105 -4.03 1.33 -15.99
CA ILE A 105 -2.98 2.32 -16.32
C ILE A 105 -3.62 3.58 -16.92
N ALA A 106 -4.52 3.42 -17.89
CA ALA A 106 -5.17 4.54 -18.55
C ALA A 106 -5.99 5.40 -17.57
N LEU A 107 -6.68 4.75 -16.63
CA LEU A 107 -7.45 5.42 -15.57
C LEU A 107 -6.53 6.23 -14.64
N ARG A 108 -5.41 5.65 -14.16
CA ARG A 108 -4.41 6.36 -13.35
C ARG A 108 -3.90 7.62 -14.04
N GLN A 109 -3.41 7.47 -15.28
CA GLN A 109 -2.86 8.60 -16.05
C GLN A 109 -3.91 9.68 -16.33
N ARG A 110 -5.18 9.28 -16.51
CA ARG A 110 -6.27 10.24 -16.71
C ARG A 110 -6.63 10.98 -15.42
N MET A 111 -6.64 10.29 -14.29
CA MET A 111 -6.85 10.92 -12.97
C MET A 111 -5.73 11.89 -12.63
N GLU A 112 -4.48 11.47 -12.79
CA GLU A 112 -3.31 12.33 -12.53
C GLU A 112 -3.38 13.61 -13.35
N ARG A 113 -3.63 13.51 -14.66
CA ARG A 113 -3.81 14.68 -15.54
C ARG A 113 -4.94 15.60 -15.09
N LEU A 114 -6.08 15.06 -14.66
CA LEU A 114 -7.21 15.86 -14.18
C LEU A 114 -6.86 16.58 -12.88
N VAL A 115 -6.26 15.87 -11.92
CA VAL A 115 -5.86 16.44 -10.63
C VAL A 115 -4.81 17.54 -10.82
N SER A 116 -3.80 17.31 -11.67
CA SER A 116 -2.78 18.33 -11.97
C SER A 116 -3.39 19.60 -12.55
N ARG A 117 -4.34 19.50 -13.49
CA ARG A 117 -5.06 20.67 -14.04
C ARG A 117 -5.85 21.42 -12.99
N ILE A 118 -6.54 20.70 -12.09
CA ILE A 118 -7.30 21.30 -10.99
C ILE A 118 -6.36 22.08 -10.06
N ILE A 119 -5.20 21.50 -9.72
CA ILE A 119 -4.18 22.14 -8.87
C ILE A 119 -3.61 23.39 -9.55
N GLU A 120 -3.19 23.30 -10.81
CA GLU A 120 -2.65 24.44 -11.58
C GLU A 120 -3.66 25.59 -11.66
N ARG A 121 -4.95 25.26 -11.89
CA ARG A 121 -6.03 26.25 -11.91
C ARG A 121 -6.21 26.93 -10.56
N ALA A 122 -6.22 26.16 -9.48
CA ALA A 122 -6.35 26.68 -8.12
C ALA A 122 -5.18 27.62 -7.76
N ALA A 123 -3.97 27.29 -8.18
CA ALA A 123 -2.79 28.14 -8.00
C ALA A 123 -2.90 29.46 -8.82
N ALA A 124 -3.49 29.42 -10.00
CA ALA A 124 -3.62 30.60 -10.87
C ALA A 124 -4.69 31.62 -10.42
N THR A 125 -5.57 31.28 -9.46
CA THR A 125 -6.75 32.09 -9.09
C THR A 125 -6.43 33.44 -8.43
N GLY A 126 -5.17 33.71 -8.07
CA GLY A 126 -4.72 34.98 -7.46
C GLY A 126 -4.40 36.15 -8.40
N ARG A 127 -4.63 36.03 -9.72
CA ARG A 127 -4.35 37.12 -10.70
C ARG A 127 -5.64 37.79 -11.19
N PRO A 128 -5.71 39.13 -11.33
CA PRO A 128 -6.85 39.82 -11.94
C PRO A 128 -6.95 39.48 -13.42
N ARG A 129 -8.17 39.23 -13.93
CA ARG A 129 -8.38 38.58 -15.25
C ARG A 129 -9.32 39.37 -16.19
N PRO A 130 -9.07 39.34 -17.51
CA PRO A 130 -9.86 40.05 -18.53
C PRO A 130 -11.20 39.36 -18.87
N ARG A 131 -12.20 40.18 -19.25
CA ARG A 131 -13.63 39.81 -19.43
C ARG A 131 -13.96 38.93 -20.66
N ALA A 132 -13.12 38.91 -21.70
CA ALA A 132 -13.37 38.12 -22.92
C ALA A 132 -13.17 36.59 -22.73
N ALA A 133 -12.55 36.17 -21.62
CA ALA A 133 -12.20 34.78 -21.33
C ALA A 133 -13.35 33.94 -20.72
N THR A 134 -14.59 34.43 -20.70
CA THR A 134 -15.70 33.82 -19.94
C THR A 134 -16.43 32.70 -20.71
N HIS A 135 -16.74 32.89 -22.00
CA HIS A 135 -17.49 31.89 -22.79
C HIS A 135 -16.64 30.67 -23.18
N ALA A 136 -15.43 30.88 -23.70
CA ALA A 136 -14.50 29.78 -24.02
C ALA A 136 -14.19 28.92 -22.79
N ARG A 137 -14.06 29.57 -21.62
CA ARG A 137 -13.85 28.87 -20.34
C ARG A 137 -15.08 28.11 -19.86
N ALA A 138 -16.28 28.62 -20.09
CA ALA A 138 -17.50 27.91 -19.75
C ALA A 138 -17.64 26.62 -20.59
N GLU A 139 -17.30 26.67 -21.88
CA GLU A 139 -17.23 25.47 -22.72
C GLU A 139 -16.16 24.48 -22.26
N GLU A 140 -14.94 24.97 -21.97
CA GLU A 140 -13.85 24.11 -21.51
C GLU A 140 -14.19 23.43 -20.18
N GLN A 141 -14.80 24.18 -19.25
CA GLN A 141 -15.27 23.65 -17.98
C GLN A 141 -16.40 22.61 -18.17
N ARG A 142 -17.30 22.79 -19.14
CA ARG A 142 -18.32 21.78 -19.48
C ARG A 142 -17.69 20.50 -20.02
N LYS A 143 -16.71 20.61 -20.91
CA LYS A 143 -15.97 19.46 -21.45
C LYS A 143 -15.24 18.70 -20.33
N GLU A 144 -14.64 19.42 -19.38
CA GLU A 144 -13.97 18.84 -18.23
C GLU A 144 -14.94 18.11 -17.28
N ILE A 145 -16.08 18.73 -16.95
CA ILE A 145 -17.14 18.09 -16.14
C ILE A 145 -17.64 16.81 -16.82
N ALA A 146 -17.87 16.84 -18.14
CA ALA A 146 -18.27 15.66 -18.89
C ALA A 146 -17.19 14.57 -18.89
N ALA A 147 -15.92 14.95 -19.03
CA ALA A 147 -14.78 14.03 -18.99
C ALA A 147 -14.59 13.39 -17.60
N LEU A 148 -14.84 14.14 -16.52
CA LEU A 148 -14.84 13.64 -15.16
C LEU A 148 -16.01 12.67 -14.93
N ALA A 149 -17.23 13.02 -15.35
CA ALA A 149 -18.39 12.15 -15.22
C ALA A 149 -18.21 10.82 -15.97
N ALA A 150 -17.65 10.86 -17.19
CA ALA A 150 -17.32 9.65 -17.95
C ALA A 150 -16.27 8.79 -17.24
N LEU A 151 -15.24 9.42 -16.66
CA LEU A 151 -14.21 8.74 -15.88
C LEU A 151 -14.80 8.08 -14.63
N THR A 152 -15.62 8.79 -13.87
CA THR A 152 -16.30 8.26 -12.68
C THR A 152 -17.17 7.06 -13.02
N ARG A 153 -17.92 7.11 -14.13
CA ARG A 153 -18.72 5.95 -14.58
C ARG A 153 -17.85 4.77 -14.93
N ALA A 154 -16.77 4.97 -15.70
CA ALA A 154 -15.85 3.91 -16.07
C ALA A 154 -15.21 3.24 -14.84
N ILE A 155 -14.81 4.04 -13.84
CA ILE A 155 -14.31 3.53 -12.56
C ILE A 155 -15.39 2.72 -11.86
N LEU A 156 -16.61 3.24 -11.72
CA LEU A 156 -17.68 2.53 -11.01
C LEU A 156 -18.03 1.19 -11.68
N THR A 157 -18.13 1.15 -13.01
CA THR A 157 -18.32 -0.10 -13.76
C THR A 157 -17.19 -1.08 -13.47
N LEU A 158 -15.94 -0.60 -13.54
CA LEU A 158 -14.78 -1.45 -13.29
C LEU A 158 -14.73 -1.98 -11.85
N LEU A 159 -15.06 -1.16 -10.85
CA LEU A 159 -15.04 -1.55 -9.45
C LEU A 159 -16.17 -2.55 -9.09
N ASN A 160 -17.32 -2.47 -9.77
CA ASN A 160 -18.46 -3.34 -9.50
C ASN A 160 -18.35 -4.70 -10.21
N ASP A 161 -17.78 -4.74 -11.42
CA ASP A 161 -17.80 -5.96 -12.25
C ASP A 161 -16.52 -6.81 -12.08
N ALA A 162 -15.44 -6.23 -11.55
CA ALA A 162 -14.17 -6.92 -11.47
C ALA A 162 -14.14 -8.01 -10.39
N ARG A 163 -14.03 -9.25 -10.85
CA ARG A 163 -13.54 -10.37 -10.02
C ARG A 163 -12.02 -10.36 -10.03
N VAL A 164 -11.42 -10.26 -8.85
CA VAL A 164 -9.96 -10.33 -8.71
C VAL A 164 -9.57 -11.36 -7.68
N GLU A 165 -8.37 -11.88 -7.83
CA GLU A 165 -7.79 -12.82 -6.88
C GLU A 165 -6.58 -12.16 -6.20
N PRO A 166 -6.61 -11.95 -4.87
CA PRO A 166 -5.44 -11.47 -4.14
C PRO A 166 -4.33 -12.52 -4.19
N LEU A 167 -3.12 -12.12 -4.56
CA LEU A 167 -1.96 -13.01 -4.52
C LEU A 167 -1.21 -12.87 -3.19
N PRO A 168 -0.51 -13.93 -2.73
CA PRO A 168 0.30 -13.84 -1.54
C PRO A 168 1.36 -12.73 -1.68
N LEU A 169 1.64 -12.08 -0.56
CA LEU A 169 2.69 -11.09 -0.46
C LEU A 169 4.02 -11.69 -0.93
N PRO A 170 4.88 -10.89 -1.60
CA PRO A 170 6.20 -11.36 -1.97
C PRO A 170 6.97 -11.84 -0.72
N PRO A 171 7.81 -12.88 -0.85
CA PRO A 171 8.59 -13.38 0.26
C PRO A 171 9.51 -12.27 0.79
N LYS A 172 9.61 -12.16 2.12
CA LYS A 172 10.50 -11.19 2.76
C LYS A 172 11.92 -11.37 2.21
N PRO A 173 12.63 -10.28 1.84
CA PRO A 173 14.03 -10.40 1.45
C PRO A 173 14.80 -11.06 2.60
N ARG A 174 15.48 -12.17 2.31
CA ARG A 174 16.29 -12.89 3.30
C ARG A 174 17.33 -11.90 3.82
N LYS A 175 17.29 -11.59 5.12
CA LYS A 175 18.38 -10.84 5.75
C LYS A 175 19.69 -11.57 5.43
N PRO A 176 20.74 -10.88 4.95
CA PRO A 176 22.04 -11.52 4.79
C PRO A 176 22.44 -12.14 6.12
N LEU A 177 22.83 -13.42 6.07
CA LEU A 177 23.32 -14.17 7.22
C LEU A 177 24.39 -13.33 7.92
N LEU A 178 24.03 -12.74 9.06
CA LEU A 178 24.99 -12.10 9.94
C LEU A 178 25.99 -13.18 10.34
N GLN A 179 27.20 -13.08 9.81
CA GLN A 179 28.30 -13.95 10.20
C GLN A 179 28.43 -13.90 11.73
N PRO A 180 28.61 -15.06 12.39
CA PRO A 180 28.67 -15.11 13.84
C PRO A 180 29.83 -14.23 14.34
N LYS A 181 29.50 -13.22 15.15
CA LYS A 181 30.48 -12.38 15.81
C LYS A 181 31.41 -13.27 16.65
N ARG A 182 32.68 -13.37 16.25
CA ARG A 182 33.76 -14.03 17.00
C ARG A 182 33.75 -13.53 18.45
N GLY A 183 33.45 -14.43 19.38
CA GLY A 183 33.37 -14.15 20.81
C GLY A 183 34.69 -13.64 21.37
N LYS A 184 34.62 -12.58 22.18
CA LYS A 184 35.77 -12.08 22.96
C LYS A 184 36.10 -13.09 24.07
N ALA A 185 37.29 -13.67 24.01
CA ALA A 185 37.81 -14.60 25.01
C ALA A 185 37.96 -13.91 26.38
N LYS A 186 37.28 -14.45 27.40
CA LYS A 186 37.35 -14.02 28.79
C LYS A 186 38.65 -14.54 29.42
N ARG A 187 39.68 -13.70 29.49
CA ARG A 187 41.01 -14.02 30.06
C ARG A 187 40.90 -14.18 31.60
N LYS A 188 40.85 -15.43 32.07
CA LYS A 188 40.89 -15.79 33.51
C LYS A 188 42.27 -15.44 34.10
N ARG A 189 42.27 -14.52 35.08
CA ARG A 189 43.45 -14.08 35.84
C ARG A 189 43.73 -15.12 36.94
N ARG A 190 44.80 -15.91 36.82
CA ARG A 190 45.25 -16.88 37.83
C ARG A 190 45.85 -16.15 39.05
N LYS A 191 45.30 -16.41 40.24
CA LYS A 191 45.86 -16.05 41.56
C LYS A 191 47.14 -16.86 41.80
N ARG A 192 48.25 -16.20 42.09
CA ARG A 192 49.50 -16.81 42.58
C ARG A 192 49.30 -17.23 44.05
N LYS A 193 49.59 -18.50 44.37
CA LYS A 193 49.74 -19.02 45.73
C LYS A 193 51.24 -19.00 46.04
N GLY A 194 51.63 -18.44 47.19
CA GLY A 194 53.02 -18.30 47.63
C GLY A 194 53.69 -19.64 47.99
N PRO A 195 55.02 -19.65 48.15
CA PRO A 195 55.80 -20.85 48.42
C PRO A 195 55.68 -21.28 49.89
N ALA A 196 55.53 -22.58 50.12
CA ALA A 196 55.74 -23.19 51.42
C ALA A 196 57.24 -23.45 51.62
N ALA A 197 57.72 -23.10 52.81
CA ALA A 197 59.09 -23.29 53.27
C ALA A 197 59.43 -24.78 53.40
N ALA A 198 60.70 -25.08 53.14
CA ALA A 198 61.32 -26.37 53.42
C ALA A 198 61.83 -26.38 54.86
N ASP A 199 61.48 -27.43 55.60
CA ASP A 199 62.15 -27.80 56.85
C ASP A 199 63.48 -28.48 56.50
N ASN A 200 64.55 -27.98 57.11
CA ASN A 200 65.72 -28.71 57.59
C ASN A 200 66.33 -27.93 58.75
#